data_AF-A0A6B3HHN5-F1
#
_entry.id   AF-A0A6B3HHN5-F1
#
_cell.length_a   1.000
_cell.length_b   1.000
_cell.length_c   1.000
_cell.angle_alpha   90.00
_cell.angle_beta   90.00
_cell.angle_gamma   90.00
#
_symmetry.space_group_name_H-M   'P 1'
#
loop_
_entity.id
_entity.type
_entity.pdbx_description
1 polymer ?
#
loop_
_entity_poly.entity_id
_entity_poly.type
_entity_poly.pdbx_seq_one_letter_code
_entity_poly.pdbx_strand_id
1 'polypeptide(L)'
;SAQVVLHDADKPLTSVSDQVATAVADLQKLPDVLSAQSPLPSSGSTPPPPPDPNTGPLSTDQKTAYITVRFSVQPSTLDPSYLDGVDKAVQPLRSAGVEVEYGGPLGELARPEPSDRTSEAIGFGVAIVVLLIGFGSLLAAVLPLVTALVCALCGLALLGLLAAAATFATVSPTLATMIGIGVGIDYALFLVTRHRQNLVDGQDPVTAAGNAAATSGHAVLLSGCTVIIALSGLWVSGIGFIGKLGLAAAVTVVTAVIGALTLVPAILGLIGRHIDRVH
;
A
#
# COMPACT_ATOMS: atom_id res chain seq x y z
N SER A 1 19.85 0.67 -10.66
CA SER A 1 20.08 2.05 -11.14
C SER A 1 18.76 2.79 -11.11
N ALA A 2 18.80 4.12 -11.02
CA ALA A 2 17.64 4.99 -11.15
C ALA A 2 17.97 6.15 -12.10
N GLN A 3 16.94 6.88 -12.51
CA GLN A 3 17.05 7.99 -13.43
C GLN A 3 16.60 9.26 -12.74
N VAL A 4 17.34 10.36 -12.94
CA VAL A 4 16.87 11.71 -12.61
C VAL A 4 16.58 12.40 -13.92
N VAL A 5 15.31 12.62 -14.20
CA VAL A 5 14.82 13.21 -15.45
C VAL A 5 14.83 14.73 -15.31
N LEU A 6 15.36 15.39 -16.32
CA LEU A 6 15.50 16.83 -16.44
C LEU A 6 14.64 17.30 -17.60
N HIS A 7 13.83 18.33 -17.41
CA HIS A 7 13.05 18.96 -18.46
C HIS A 7 13.11 20.50 -18.34
N ASP A 8 13.34 21.18 -19.46
CA ASP A 8 13.24 22.63 -19.57
C ASP A 8 12.36 22.97 -20.78
N ALA A 9 11.22 23.62 -20.51
CA ALA A 9 10.23 23.94 -21.54
C ALA A 9 10.74 25.02 -22.52
N ASP A 10 11.63 25.90 -22.07
CA ASP A 10 11.98 27.14 -22.77
C ASP A 10 13.37 27.08 -23.41
N LYS A 11 14.34 26.44 -22.74
CA LYS A 11 15.76 26.46 -23.15
C LYS A 11 16.31 25.04 -23.33
N PRO A 12 17.33 24.86 -24.19
CA PRO A 12 18.02 23.58 -24.26
C PRO A 12 18.84 23.37 -22.97
N LEU A 13 18.89 22.12 -22.49
CA LEU A 13 19.61 21.73 -21.27
C LEU A 13 21.13 21.95 -21.38
N THR A 14 21.66 22.14 -22.59
CA THR A 14 23.05 22.56 -22.83
C THR A 14 23.36 23.96 -22.28
N SER A 15 22.34 24.83 -22.15
CA SER A 15 22.48 26.17 -21.56
C SER A 15 22.71 26.18 -20.05
N VAL A 16 22.36 25.07 -19.38
CA VAL A 16 22.52 24.84 -17.94
C VAL A 16 23.53 23.72 -17.65
N SER A 17 24.51 23.55 -18.54
CA SER A 17 25.49 22.46 -18.47
C SER A 17 26.34 22.47 -17.19
N ASP A 18 26.68 23.65 -16.67
CA ASP A 18 27.40 23.79 -15.40
C ASP A 18 26.56 23.32 -14.20
N GLN A 19 25.25 23.61 -14.20
CA GLN A 19 24.32 23.16 -13.17
C GLN A 19 24.11 21.65 -13.25
N VAL A 20 24.04 21.08 -14.47
CA VAL A 20 23.98 19.63 -14.68
C VAL A 20 25.24 18.96 -14.16
N ALA A 21 26.43 19.50 -14.46
CA ALA A 21 27.70 18.96 -13.95
C ALA A 21 27.78 19.02 -12.42
N THR A 22 27.32 20.12 -11.81
CA THR A 22 27.27 20.29 -10.36
C THR A 22 26.33 19.26 -9.73
N ALA A 23 25.12 19.09 -10.27
CA ALA A 23 24.16 18.12 -9.77
C ALA A 23 24.68 16.68 -9.89
N VAL A 24 25.34 16.32 -10.99
CA VAL A 24 25.97 15.00 -11.16
C VAL A 24 27.07 14.78 -10.12
N ALA A 25 27.92 15.79 -9.88
CA ALA A 25 28.99 15.72 -8.90
C ALA A 25 28.45 15.59 -7.46
N ASP A 26 27.37 16.29 -7.14
CA ASP A 26 26.75 16.24 -5.81
C ASP A 26 25.97 14.94 -5.60
N LEU A 27 25.27 14.43 -6.62
CA LEU A 27 24.67 13.09 -6.59
C LEU A 27 25.73 12.00 -6.37
N GLN A 28 26.91 12.14 -6.97
CA GLN A 28 28.01 11.19 -6.79
C GLN A 28 28.61 11.19 -5.37
N LYS A 29 28.44 12.27 -4.61
CA LYS A 29 28.89 12.36 -3.20
C LYS A 29 27.92 11.73 -2.22
N LEU A 30 26.69 11.41 -2.64
CA LEU A 30 25.70 10.80 -1.76
C LEU A 30 26.17 9.41 -1.30
N PRO A 31 25.88 9.03 -0.04
CA PRO A 31 26.12 7.66 0.42
C PRO A 31 25.37 6.69 -0.49
N ASP A 32 25.93 5.51 -0.73
CA ASP A 32 25.32 4.47 -1.58
C ASP A 32 25.24 4.76 -3.09
N VAL A 33 25.74 5.90 -3.59
CA VAL A 33 25.89 6.13 -5.04
C VAL A 33 27.23 5.60 -5.52
N LEU A 34 27.19 4.63 -6.45
CA LEU A 34 28.38 4.07 -7.10
C LEU A 34 28.87 4.93 -8.27
N SER A 35 27.94 5.50 -9.04
CA SER A 35 28.27 6.38 -10.16
C SER A 35 27.06 7.20 -10.60
N ALA A 36 27.27 8.46 -10.96
CA ALA A 36 26.29 9.29 -11.66
C ALA A 36 26.83 9.64 -13.05
N GLN A 37 26.07 9.36 -14.10
CA GLN A 37 26.46 9.65 -15.49
C GLN A 37 25.73 10.88 -15.99
N SER A 38 26.51 11.85 -16.47
CA SER A 38 25.98 13.06 -17.11
C SER A 38 25.26 12.71 -18.42
N PRO A 39 24.08 13.29 -18.68
CA PRO A 39 23.39 13.14 -19.95
C PRO A 39 23.99 13.98 -21.08
N LEU A 40 24.77 15.01 -20.75
CA LEU A 40 25.33 15.94 -21.73
C LEU A 40 26.68 15.44 -22.25
N PRO A 41 26.96 15.58 -23.56
CA PRO A 41 28.27 15.27 -24.12
C PRO A 41 29.34 16.16 -23.47
N SER A 42 30.54 15.60 -23.26
CA SER A 42 31.67 16.33 -22.69
C SER A 42 32.08 17.49 -23.59
N SER A 43 32.24 18.67 -23.00
CA SER A 43 32.67 19.90 -23.68
C SER A 43 33.97 19.65 -24.46
N GLY A 44 33.87 19.64 -25.80
CA GLY A 44 35.00 19.41 -26.71
C GLY A 44 34.97 18.09 -27.50
N SER A 45 33.97 17.24 -27.30
CA SER A 45 33.69 16.13 -28.22
C SER A 45 32.88 16.62 -29.42
N THR A 46 33.33 16.32 -30.64
CA THR A 46 32.50 16.48 -31.85
C THR A 46 31.17 15.77 -31.62
N PRO A 47 30.02 16.38 -31.97
CA PRO A 47 28.73 15.71 -31.84
C PRO A 47 28.85 14.34 -32.50
N PRO A 48 28.51 13.24 -31.81
CA PRO A 48 28.40 11.96 -32.50
C PRO A 48 27.41 12.14 -33.66
N PRO A 49 27.60 11.42 -34.79
CA PRO A 49 26.60 11.43 -35.87
C PRO A 49 25.22 11.21 -35.25
N PRO A 50 24.16 11.85 -35.78
CA PRO A 50 22.83 11.79 -35.18
C PRO A 50 22.54 10.34 -34.85
N PRO A 51 22.30 10.00 -33.58
CA PRO A 51 22.03 8.62 -33.22
C PRO A 51 20.81 8.19 -34.02
N ASP A 52 20.66 6.88 -34.26
CA ASP A 52 19.33 6.33 -34.45
C ASP A 52 18.41 7.01 -33.42
N PRO A 53 17.21 7.50 -33.79
CA PRO A 53 16.42 8.49 -33.04
C PRO A 53 16.02 8.13 -31.59
N ASN A 54 16.58 7.07 -31.01
CA ASN A 54 16.26 6.47 -29.72
C ASN A 54 17.47 5.99 -28.88
N THR A 55 18.71 6.46 -29.07
CA THR A 55 19.88 5.83 -28.40
C THR A 55 20.76 6.73 -27.52
N GLY A 56 20.29 7.91 -27.10
CA GLY A 56 21.03 8.80 -26.20
C GLY A 56 20.23 9.26 -24.97
N PRO A 57 20.88 9.66 -23.86
CA PRO A 57 20.22 10.19 -22.67
C PRO A 57 19.69 11.63 -22.83
N LEU A 58 19.80 12.22 -24.01
CA LEU A 58 19.35 13.57 -24.37
C LEU A 58 18.38 13.47 -25.56
N SER A 59 17.23 14.13 -25.43
CA SER A 59 16.20 14.22 -26.48
C SER A 59 16.68 14.99 -27.71
N THR A 60 16.08 14.72 -28.86
CA THR A 60 16.35 15.39 -30.14
C THR A 60 16.17 16.91 -30.07
N ASP A 61 15.22 17.38 -29.25
CA ASP A 61 14.97 18.81 -29.00
C ASP A 61 15.91 19.42 -27.95
N GLN A 62 16.80 18.62 -27.35
CA GLN A 62 17.70 18.98 -26.26
C GLN A 62 17.02 19.54 -25.00
N LYS A 63 15.70 19.40 -24.86
CA LYS A 63 14.92 19.93 -23.74
C LYS A 63 14.67 18.92 -22.64
N THR A 64 14.80 17.63 -22.95
CA THR A 64 14.61 16.54 -22.00
C THR A 64 15.85 15.66 -21.96
N ALA A 65 16.32 15.33 -20.77
CA ALA A 65 17.45 14.43 -20.59
C ALA A 65 17.33 13.63 -19.28
N TYR A 66 18.11 12.57 -19.10
CA TYR A 66 18.15 11.85 -17.82
C TYR A 66 19.57 11.56 -17.33
N ILE A 67 19.85 11.89 -16.08
CA ILE A 67 21.07 11.47 -15.36
C ILE A 67 20.85 10.02 -14.91
N THR A 68 21.78 9.13 -15.27
CA THR A 68 21.73 7.73 -14.80
C THR A 68 22.54 7.58 -13.53
N VAL A 69 21.88 7.26 -12.42
CA VAL A 69 22.51 7.06 -11.11
C VAL A 69 22.53 5.56 -10.77
N ARG A 70 23.71 5.03 -10.48
CA ARG A 70 23.90 3.65 -10.02
C ARG A 70 24.10 3.65 -8.52
N PHE A 71 23.35 2.80 -7.82
CA PHE A 71 23.38 2.68 -6.37
C PHE A 71 23.99 1.34 -5.95
N SER A 72 24.60 1.28 -4.77
CA SER A 72 25.14 0.08 -4.11
C SER A 72 24.01 -0.82 -3.60
N VAL A 73 22.91 -0.21 -3.19
CA VAL A 73 21.69 -0.86 -2.70
C VAL A 73 20.49 -0.47 -3.58
N GLN A 74 19.38 -1.20 -3.42
CA GLN A 74 18.15 -0.89 -4.13
C GLN A 74 17.58 0.44 -3.61
N PRO A 75 17.40 1.49 -4.44
CA PRO A 75 16.99 2.81 -3.93
C PRO A 75 15.63 2.82 -3.22
N SER A 76 14.70 1.94 -3.62
CA SER A 76 13.39 1.84 -2.98
C SER A 76 13.40 1.24 -1.57
N THR A 77 14.55 0.74 -1.09
CA THR A 77 14.72 0.26 0.31
C THR A 77 15.43 1.28 1.20
N LEU A 78 15.83 2.43 0.66
CA LEU A 78 16.46 3.50 1.43
C LEU A 78 15.40 4.23 2.28
N ASP A 79 15.86 4.89 3.34
CA ASP A 79 15.00 5.73 4.18
C ASP A 79 14.45 6.92 3.36
N PRO A 80 13.18 7.32 3.51
CA PRO A 80 12.63 8.48 2.80
C PRO A 80 13.43 9.77 2.98
N SER A 81 14.10 9.96 4.13
CA SER A 81 14.99 11.09 4.38
C SER A 81 16.21 11.15 3.45
N TYR A 82 16.54 10.05 2.77
CA TYR A 82 17.56 10.02 1.73
C TYR A 82 17.23 10.96 0.57
N LEU A 83 15.94 11.16 0.28
CA LEU A 83 15.49 12.08 -0.76
C LEU A 83 15.87 13.52 -0.47
N ASP A 84 15.99 13.94 0.79
CA ASP A 84 16.45 15.29 1.13
C ASP A 84 17.88 15.54 0.60
N GLY A 85 18.71 14.50 0.61
CA GLY A 85 20.06 14.55 0.04
C GLY A 85 20.05 14.65 -1.49
N VAL A 86 19.17 13.87 -2.13
CA VAL A 86 18.98 13.90 -3.58
C VAL A 86 18.40 15.25 -4.03
N ASP A 87 17.39 15.76 -3.35
CA ASP A 87 16.75 17.06 -3.59
C ASP A 87 17.74 18.21 -3.43
N LYS A 88 18.63 18.15 -2.43
CA LYS A 88 19.73 19.12 -2.28
C LYS A 88 20.72 19.05 -3.43
N ALA A 89 21.08 17.85 -3.88
CA ALA A 89 22.02 17.68 -4.99
C ALA A 89 21.47 18.23 -6.31
N VAL A 90 20.16 18.15 -6.56
CA VAL A 90 19.53 18.69 -7.78
C VAL A 90 18.99 20.12 -7.63
N GLN A 91 19.09 20.71 -6.43
CA GLN A 91 18.61 22.07 -6.15
C GLN A 91 19.17 23.16 -7.09
N PRO A 92 20.45 23.11 -7.54
CA PRO A 92 20.96 24.08 -8.53
C PRO A 92 20.21 24.05 -9.86
N LEU A 93 19.71 22.88 -10.29
CA LEU A 93 18.93 22.72 -11.52
C LEU A 93 17.52 23.30 -11.37
N ARG A 94 16.85 22.99 -10.25
CA ARG A 94 15.54 23.56 -9.94
C ARG A 94 15.59 25.09 -9.82
N SER A 95 16.66 25.62 -9.23
CA SER A 95 16.89 27.07 -9.11
C SER A 95 17.15 27.75 -10.47
N ALA A 96 17.64 27.00 -11.45
CA ALA A 96 17.83 27.47 -12.83
C ALA A 96 16.55 27.39 -13.68
N GLY A 97 15.44 26.89 -13.13
CA GLY A 97 14.15 26.73 -13.81
C GLY A 97 13.96 25.37 -14.50
N VAL A 98 14.86 24.41 -14.28
CA VAL A 98 14.75 23.06 -14.82
C VAL A 98 13.82 22.24 -13.93
N GLU A 99 12.82 21.61 -14.54
CA GLU A 99 11.95 20.62 -13.89
C GLU A 99 12.75 19.33 -13.68
N VAL A 100 12.76 18.83 -12.44
CA VAL A 100 13.53 17.65 -12.05
C VAL A 100 12.60 16.62 -11.42
N GLU A 101 12.51 15.49 -12.08
CA GLU A 101 11.66 14.35 -11.72
C GLU A 101 12.50 13.10 -11.47
N TYR A 102 12.01 12.24 -10.57
CA TYR A 102 12.71 11.01 -10.20
C TYR A 102 12.06 9.79 -10.89
N GLY A 103 12.87 9.05 -11.64
CA GLY A 103 12.47 7.86 -12.37
C GLY A 103 12.96 6.55 -11.73
N GLY A 104 12.29 5.45 -12.08
CA GLY A 104 12.65 4.11 -11.61
C GLY A 104 12.54 3.96 -10.09
N PRO A 105 13.42 3.17 -9.44
CA PRO A 105 13.35 2.91 -8.01
C PRO A 105 13.47 4.14 -7.10
N LEU A 106 14.10 5.22 -7.60
CA LEU A 106 14.21 6.49 -6.87
C LEU A 106 12.89 7.28 -6.92
N GLY A 107 12.16 7.19 -8.04
CA GLY A 107 10.80 7.70 -8.16
C GLY A 107 9.79 6.94 -7.30
N GLU A 108 10.01 5.64 -7.08
CA GLU A 108 9.20 4.86 -6.13
C GLU A 108 9.41 5.34 -4.69
N LEU A 109 10.66 5.64 -4.30
CA LEU A 109 10.96 6.23 -3.00
C LEU A 109 10.36 7.64 -2.87
N ALA A 110 10.39 8.43 -3.95
CA ALA A 110 9.88 9.80 -3.99
C ALA A 110 8.36 9.92 -4.12
N ARG A 111 7.64 8.81 -4.28
CA ARG A 111 6.18 8.85 -4.22
C ARG A 111 5.77 9.29 -2.82
N PRO A 112 4.90 10.31 -2.71
CA PRO A 112 4.32 10.66 -1.42
C PRO A 112 3.73 9.41 -0.79
N GLU A 113 4.07 9.16 0.47
CA GLU A 113 3.30 8.24 1.31
C GLU A 113 1.82 8.59 1.14
N PRO A 114 0.94 7.63 0.82
CA PRO A 114 -0.47 7.92 0.61
C PRO A 114 -0.99 8.74 1.80
N SER A 115 -1.38 9.99 1.57
CA SER A 115 -1.99 10.82 2.60
C SER A 115 -3.45 10.39 2.81
N ASP A 116 -3.68 9.09 2.90
CA ASP A 116 -4.98 8.46 2.98
C ASP A 116 -5.60 8.61 4.37
N ARG A 117 -4.86 9.15 5.35
CA ARG A 117 -5.34 9.32 6.73
C ARG A 117 -6.68 10.04 6.83
N THR A 118 -6.91 11.07 6.03
CA THR A 118 -8.21 11.77 6.01
C THR A 118 -9.30 10.91 5.38
N SER A 119 -9.01 10.22 4.27
CA SER A 119 -9.95 9.33 3.60
C SER A 119 -10.31 8.11 4.45
N GLU A 120 -9.33 7.51 5.12
CA GLU A 120 -9.52 6.43 6.08
C GLU A 120 -10.35 6.89 7.28
N ALA A 121 -10.03 8.04 7.88
CA ALA A 121 -10.78 8.57 9.01
C ALA A 121 -12.25 8.84 8.64
N ILE A 122 -12.50 9.38 7.44
CA ILE A 122 -13.86 9.56 6.91
C ILE A 122 -14.54 8.20 6.72
N GLY A 123 -13.85 7.22 6.11
CA GLY A 123 -14.38 5.86 5.91
C GLY A 123 -14.78 5.19 7.22
N PHE A 124 -13.92 5.23 8.24
CA PHE A 124 -14.23 4.71 9.58
C PHE A 124 -15.37 5.48 10.25
N GLY A 125 -15.40 6.81 10.12
CA GLY A 125 -16.49 7.64 10.64
C GLY A 125 -17.83 7.26 10.03
N VAL A 126 -17.90 7.11 8.70
CA VAL A 126 -19.10 6.66 7.99
C VAL A 126 -19.49 5.25 8.39
N ALA A 127 -18.54 4.32 8.50
CA ALA A 127 -18.81 2.95 8.93
C ALA A 127 -19.42 2.91 10.34
N ILE A 128 -18.88 3.68 11.30
CA ILE A 128 -19.45 3.81 12.64
C ILE A 128 -20.89 4.31 12.57
N VAL A 129 -21.16 5.37 11.79
CA VAL A 129 -22.52 5.93 11.67
C VAL A 129 -23.49 4.90 11.09
N VAL A 130 -23.11 4.19 10.03
CA VAL A 130 -23.95 3.15 9.42
C VAL A 130 -24.22 2.01 10.40
N LEU A 131 -23.20 1.57 11.14
CA LEU A 131 -23.32 0.51 12.13
C LEU A 131 -24.17 0.93 13.35
N LEU A 132 -24.04 2.19 13.78
CA LEU A 132 -24.88 2.76 14.84
C LEU A 132 -26.35 2.80 14.41
N ILE A 133 -26.63 3.21 13.17
CA ILE A 133 -28.00 3.19 12.62
C ILE A 133 -28.52 1.76 12.54
N GLY A 134 -27.67 0.80 12.11
CA GLY A 134 -28.06 -0.60 11.95
C GLY A 134 -28.35 -1.31 13.28
N PHE A 135 -27.57 -1.06 14.33
CA PHE A 135 -27.70 -1.79 15.60
C PHE A 135 -28.36 -1.01 16.74
N GLY A 136 -28.39 0.32 16.68
CA GLY A 136 -28.91 1.17 17.75
C GLY A 136 -28.10 1.13 19.05
N SER A 137 -26.88 0.57 19.04
CA SER A 137 -26.00 0.46 20.21
C SER A 137 -24.54 0.69 19.82
N LEU A 138 -23.83 1.50 20.61
CA LEU A 138 -22.42 1.81 20.38
C LEU A 138 -21.52 0.58 20.50
N LEU A 139 -21.75 -0.28 21.49
CA LEU A 139 -20.97 -1.51 21.68
C LEU A 139 -21.14 -2.48 20.50
N ALA A 140 -22.37 -2.61 20.01
CA ALA A 140 -22.69 -3.45 18.86
C ALA A 140 -22.07 -2.92 17.56
N ALA A 141 -21.90 -1.60 17.43
CA ALA A 141 -21.26 -0.98 16.27
C ALA A 141 -19.72 -1.04 16.33
N VAL A 142 -19.12 -0.81 17.50
CA VAL A 142 -17.66 -0.75 17.65
C VAL A 142 -17.01 -2.14 17.60
N LEU A 143 -17.69 -3.17 18.10
CA LEU A 143 -17.14 -4.53 18.15
C LEU A 143 -16.74 -5.06 16.76
N PRO A 144 -17.62 -5.06 15.74
CA PRO A 144 -17.25 -5.47 14.38
C PRO A 144 -16.02 -4.72 13.84
N LEU A 145 -15.97 -3.40 14.01
CA LEU A 145 -14.87 -2.56 13.55
C LEU A 145 -13.55 -2.92 14.21
N VAL A 146 -13.54 -3.02 15.55
CA VAL A 146 -12.33 -3.35 16.30
C VAL A 146 -11.84 -4.74 15.95
N THR A 147 -12.74 -5.73 15.86
CA THR A 147 -12.35 -7.09 15.49
C THR A 147 -11.80 -7.17 14.08
N ALA A 148 -12.43 -6.50 13.11
CA ALA A 148 -11.95 -6.45 11.73
C ALA A 148 -10.58 -5.77 11.64
N LEU A 149 -10.37 -4.67 12.37
CA LEU A 149 -9.09 -3.97 12.41
C LEU A 149 -7.98 -4.86 12.98
N VAL A 150 -8.23 -5.53 14.11
CA VAL A 150 -7.27 -6.47 14.72
C VAL A 150 -6.93 -7.60 13.74
N CYS A 151 -7.94 -8.18 13.08
CA CYS A 151 -7.71 -9.23 12.10
C CYS A 151 -6.93 -8.74 10.87
N ALA A 152 -7.24 -7.54 10.38
CA ALA A 152 -6.52 -6.93 9.26
C ALA A 152 -5.05 -6.66 9.62
N LEU A 153 -4.77 -6.12 10.81
CA LEU A 153 -3.41 -5.91 11.29
C LEU A 153 -2.65 -7.23 11.41
N CYS A 154 -3.26 -8.28 11.97
CA CYS A 154 -2.66 -9.61 12.00
C CYS A 154 -2.41 -10.15 10.58
N GLY A 155 -3.34 -9.94 9.65
CA GLY A 155 -3.22 -10.38 8.27
C GLY A 155 -2.10 -9.65 7.52
N LEU A 156 -1.94 -8.35 7.75
CA LEU A 156 -0.84 -7.55 7.22
C LEU A 156 0.51 -7.96 7.83
N ALA A 157 0.56 -8.26 9.13
CA ALA A 157 1.75 -8.77 9.77
C ALA A 157 2.16 -10.14 9.18
N LEU A 158 1.19 -11.03 8.96
CA LEU A 158 1.42 -12.30 8.28
C LEU A 158 1.88 -12.09 6.83
N LEU A 159 1.28 -11.15 6.11
CA LEU A 159 1.71 -10.78 4.76
C LEU A 159 3.16 -10.27 4.75
N GLY A 160 3.53 -9.44 5.72
CA GLY A 160 4.89 -8.93 5.90
C GLY A 160 5.90 -10.05 6.19
N LEU A 161 5.52 -11.05 6.99
CA LEU A 161 6.35 -12.25 7.20
C LEU A 161 6.49 -13.06 5.91
N LEU A 162 5.42 -13.24 5.15
CA LEU A 162 5.46 -13.92 3.85
C LEU A 162 6.30 -13.14 2.82
N ALA A 163 6.35 -11.81 2.94
CA ALA A 163 7.15 -10.96 2.07
C ALA A 163 8.66 -11.19 2.21
N ALA A 164 9.12 -11.83 3.31
CA ALA A 164 10.50 -12.26 3.45
C ALA A 164 10.85 -13.45 2.51
N ALA A 165 9.86 -14.25 2.11
CA ALA A 165 10.04 -15.42 1.25
C ALA A 165 9.49 -15.24 -0.17
N ALA A 166 8.55 -14.30 -0.37
CA ALA A 166 7.89 -14.05 -1.65
C ALA A 166 7.84 -12.55 -1.96
N THR A 167 7.90 -12.20 -3.25
CA THR A 167 7.77 -10.80 -3.66
C THR A 167 6.31 -10.45 -3.94
N PHE A 168 5.80 -9.43 -3.24
CA PHE A 168 4.46 -8.87 -3.45
C PHE A 168 4.52 -7.56 -4.24
N ALA A 169 3.38 -7.13 -4.78
CA ALA A 169 3.30 -5.82 -5.40
C ALA A 169 3.23 -4.73 -4.33
N THR A 170 3.69 -3.52 -4.67
CA THR A 170 3.61 -2.35 -3.78
C THR A 170 2.17 -2.00 -3.39
N VAL A 171 1.19 -2.32 -4.23
CA VAL A 171 -0.25 -2.12 -3.96
C VAL A 171 -0.91 -3.29 -3.21
N SER A 172 -0.19 -4.39 -2.96
CA SER A 172 -0.72 -5.57 -2.28
C SER A 172 -1.23 -5.26 -0.86
N PRO A 173 -0.50 -4.54 0.02
CA PRO A 173 -0.97 -4.24 1.37
C PRO A 173 -2.26 -3.42 1.36
N THR A 174 -2.38 -2.41 0.51
CA THR A 174 -3.59 -1.58 0.40
C THR A 174 -4.82 -2.40 0.03
N LEU A 175 -4.70 -3.27 -0.98
CA LEU A 175 -5.80 -4.17 -1.37
C LEU A 175 -6.14 -5.18 -0.27
N ALA A 176 -5.12 -5.74 0.38
CA ALA A 176 -5.28 -6.69 1.47
C ALA A 176 -6.00 -6.05 2.67
N THR A 177 -5.67 -4.81 3.03
CA THR A 177 -6.37 -4.03 4.07
C THR A 177 -7.81 -3.74 3.66
N MET A 178 -8.05 -3.23 2.45
CA MET A 178 -9.39 -2.85 1.99
C MET A 178 -10.35 -4.07 2.00
N ILE A 179 -9.89 -5.20 1.45
CA ILE A 179 -10.68 -6.43 1.40
C ILE A 179 -10.79 -7.05 2.80
N GLY A 180 -9.68 -7.14 3.54
CA GLY A 180 -9.63 -7.78 4.86
C GLY A 180 -10.52 -7.08 5.88
N ILE A 181 -10.53 -5.74 5.91
CA ILE A 181 -11.41 -4.96 6.79
C ILE A 181 -12.87 -5.14 6.37
N GLY A 182 -13.19 -4.97 5.09
CA GLY A 182 -14.59 -5.08 4.61
C GLY A 182 -15.19 -6.44 4.93
N VAL A 183 -14.49 -7.51 4.53
CA VAL A 183 -14.90 -8.89 4.77
C VAL A 183 -14.94 -9.21 6.28
N GLY A 184 -13.97 -8.71 7.05
CA GLY A 184 -13.92 -8.89 8.50
C GLY A 184 -15.09 -8.22 9.22
N ILE A 185 -15.49 -7.01 8.79
CA ILE A 185 -16.67 -6.32 9.31
C ILE A 185 -17.90 -7.17 9.02
N ASP A 186 -18.14 -7.55 7.77
CA ASP A 186 -19.33 -8.31 7.35
C ASP A 186 -19.51 -9.61 8.15
N TYR A 187 -18.41 -10.34 8.36
CA TYR A 187 -18.44 -11.57 9.14
C TYR A 187 -18.73 -11.32 10.61
N ALA A 188 -18.09 -10.32 11.21
CA ALA A 188 -18.39 -9.94 12.59
C ALA A 188 -19.85 -9.48 12.74
N LEU A 189 -20.41 -8.76 11.76
CA LEU A 189 -21.82 -8.34 11.76
C LEU A 189 -22.78 -9.52 11.75
N PHE A 190 -22.54 -10.54 10.93
CA PHE A 190 -23.37 -11.74 10.92
C PHE A 190 -23.35 -12.46 12.27
N LEU A 191 -22.18 -12.57 12.89
CA LEU A 191 -22.01 -13.21 14.20
C LEU A 191 -22.67 -12.40 15.33
N VAL A 192 -22.48 -11.08 15.35
CA VAL A 192 -23.10 -10.16 16.33
C VAL A 192 -24.62 -10.21 16.21
N THR A 193 -25.15 -10.13 14.98
CA THR A 193 -26.60 -10.18 14.74
C THR A 193 -27.20 -11.48 15.25
N ARG A 194 -26.54 -12.61 14.97
CA ARG A 194 -26.99 -13.93 15.45
C ARG A 194 -26.90 -14.06 16.96
N HIS A 195 -25.83 -13.56 17.56
CA HIS A 195 -25.66 -13.57 19.01
C HIS A 195 -26.75 -12.75 19.71
N ARG A 196 -27.07 -11.56 19.19
CA ARG A 196 -28.18 -10.74 19.72
C ARG A 196 -29.52 -11.45 19.64
N GLN A 197 -29.82 -12.11 18.52
CA GLN A 197 -31.03 -12.94 18.41
C GLN A 197 -31.07 -14.02 19.49
N ASN A 198 -29.98 -14.77 19.68
CA ASN A 198 -29.89 -15.80 20.72
C ASN A 198 -30.07 -15.24 22.14
N LEU A 199 -29.57 -14.02 22.42
CA LEU A 199 -29.78 -13.34 23.71
C LEU A 199 -31.24 -12.93 23.92
N VAL A 200 -31.90 -12.41 22.87
CA VAL A 200 -33.32 -12.07 22.89
C VAL A 200 -34.19 -13.32 23.12
N ASP A 201 -33.77 -14.47 22.56
CA ASP A 201 -34.38 -15.77 22.79
C ASP A 201 -34.13 -16.33 24.21
N GLY A 202 -33.46 -15.57 25.08
CA GLY A 202 -33.27 -15.88 26.50
C GLY A 202 -32.06 -16.75 26.81
N GLN A 203 -31.18 -17.01 25.83
CA GLN A 203 -29.99 -17.83 26.07
C GLN A 203 -28.98 -17.11 26.98
N ASP A 204 -28.19 -17.91 27.72
CA ASP A 204 -27.01 -17.41 28.42
C ASP A 204 -25.99 -16.87 27.40
N PRO A 205 -25.26 -15.77 27.67
CA PRO A 205 -24.37 -15.19 26.68
C PRO A 205 -23.24 -16.09 26.19
N VAL A 206 -22.69 -16.96 27.03
CA VAL A 206 -21.63 -17.89 26.59
C VAL A 206 -22.23 -18.91 25.62
N THR A 207 -23.41 -19.45 25.95
CA THR A 207 -24.14 -20.37 25.07
C THR A 207 -24.58 -19.68 23.77
N ALA A 208 -25.05 -18.44 23.85
CA ALA A 208 -25.46 -17.64 22.69
C ALA A 208 -24.30 -17.39 21.73
N ALA A 209 -23.09 -17.12 22.23
CA ALA A 209 -21.88 -16.95 21.43
C ALA A 209 -21.46 -18.26 20.76
N GLY A 210 -21.47 -19.37 21.49
CA GLY A 210 -21.21 -20.70 20.94
C GLY A 210 -22.21 -21.09 19.85
N ASN A 211 -23.50 -20.82 20.06
CA ASN A 211 -24.55 -21.09 19.08
C ASN A 211 -24.46 -20.18 17.84
N ALA A 212 -24.06 -18.92 18.01
CA ALA A 212 -23.80 -18.02 16.89
C ALA A 212 -22.64 -18.54 16.03
N ALA A 213 -21.55 -19.01 16.65
CA ALA A 213 -20.45 -19.65 15.93
C ALA A 213 -20.87 -20.94 15.24
N ALA A 214 -21.68 -21.78 15.88
CA ALA A 214 -22.14 -23.05 15.29
C ALA A 214 -23.09 -22.86 14.08
N THR A 215 -23.90 -21.80 14.07
CA THR A 215 -24.89 -21.54 13.02
C THR A 215 -24.37 -20.56 11.98
N SER A 216 -24.19 -19.30 12.35
CA SER A 216 -23.70 -18.26 11.45
C SER A 216 -22.21 -18.41 11.12
N GLY A 217 -21.41 -19.01 12.00
CA GLY A 217 -20.01 -19.28 11.70
C GLY A 217 -19.83 -20.25 10.53
N HIS A 218 -20.76 -21.20 10.31
CA HIS A 218 -20.72 -22.04 9.10
C HIS A 218 -20.93 -21.22 7.82
N ALA A 219 -21.84 -20.24 7.84
CA ALA A 219 -22.05 -19.33 6.71
C ALA A 219 -20.81 -18.46 6.45
N VAL A 220 -20.16 -17.97 7.51
CA VAL A 220 -18.90 -17.21 7.44
C VAL A 220 -17.79 -18.06 6.82
N LEU A 221 -17.64 -19.32 7.26
CA LEU A 221 -16.63 -20.22 6.71
C LEU A 221 -16.85 -20.48 5.22
N LEU A 222 -18.10 -20.74 4.81
CA LEU A 222 -18.45 -20.95 3.40
C LEU A 222 -18.18 -19.71 2.55
N SER A 223 -18.63 -18.53 3.01
CA SER A 223 -18.35 -17.27 2.33
C SER A 223 -16.85 -16.96 2.25
N GLY A 224 -16.11 -17.22 3.32
CA GLY A 224 -14.67 -17.04 3.35
C GLY A 224 -13.97 -17.93 2.33
N CYS A 225 -14.33 -19.22 2.29
CA CYS A 225 -13.81 -20.17 1.33
C CYS A 225 -14.09 -19.74 -0.12
N THR A 226 -15.29 -19.25 -0.43
CA THR A 226 -15.59 -18.80 -1.80
C THR A 226 -14.77 -17.59 -2.20
N VAL A 227 -14.57 -16.62 -1.30
CA VAL A 227 -13.71 -15.46 -1.54
C VAL A 227 -12.25 -15.88 -1.73
N ILE A 228 -11.73 -16.79 -0.89
CA ILE A 228 -10.37 -17.32 -1.01
C ILE A 228 -10.18 -18.03 -2.36
N ILE A 229 -11.15 -18.85 -2.78
CA ILE A 229 -11.12 -19.54 -4.07
C ILE A 229 -11.14 -18.53 -5.23
N ALA A 230 -12.00 -17.51 -5.17
CA ALA A 230 -12.08 -16.47 -6.18
C ALA A 230 -10.77 -15.68 -6.32
N LEU A 231 -10.17 -15.28 -5.18
CA LEU A 231 -8.88 -14.60 -5.14
C LEU A 231 -7.73 -15.50 -5.60
N SER A 232 -7.78 -16.79 -5.29
CA SER A 232 -6.82 -17.77 -5.81
C SER A 232 -6.94 -17.94 -7.33
N GLY A 233 -8.16 -17.77 -7.87
CA GLY A 233 -8.43 -17.77 -9.31
C GLY A 233 -7.67 -16.67 -10.08
N LEU A 234 -7.27 -15.57 -9.42
CA LEU A 234 -6.43 -14.54 -10.04
C LEU A 234 -5.07 -15.08 -10.48
N TRP A 235 -4.58 -16.16 -9.86
CA TRP A 235 -3.36 -16.84 -10.29
C TRP A 235 -3.51 -17.48 -11.68
N VAL A 236 -4.73 -17.93 -12.01
CA VAL A 236 -5.05 -18.57 -13.30
C VAL A 236 -4.97 -17.57 -14.46
N SER A 237 -5.02 -16.27 -14.19
CA SER A 237 -4.87 -15.22 -15.21
C SER A 237 -3.52 -15.26 -15.94
N GLY A 238 -2.50 -15.93 -15.42
CA GLY A 238 -1.16 -15.99 -16.02
C GLY A 238 -0.35 -14.69 -15.87
N ILE A 239 -0.93 -13.63 -15.31
CA ILE A 239 -0.27 -12.36 -15.07
C ILE A 239 0.29 -12.37 -13.64
N GLY A 240 1.60 -12.52 -13.50
CA GLY A 240 2.27 -12.66 -12.19
C GLY A 240 2.00 -11.52 -11.22
N PHE A 241 1.80 -10.30 -11.72
CA PHE A 241 1.37 -9.16 -10.90
C PHE A 241 -0.01 -9.40 -10.26
N ILE A 242 -1.01 -9.79 -11.06
CA ILE A 242 -2.39 -10.02 -10.60
C ILE A 242 -2.47 -11.21 -9.63
N GLY A 243 -1.71 -12.29 -9.89
CA GLY A 243 -1.63 -13.43 -8.98
C GLY A 243 -1.10 -13.06 -7.59
N LYS A 244 -0.09 -12.18 -7.52
CA LYS A 244 0.45 -11.68 -6.24
C LYS A 244 -0.54 -10.82 -5.48
N LEU A 245 -1.36 -10.02 -6.18
CA LEU A 245 -2.45 -9.27 -5.55
C LEU A 245 -3.50 -10.21 -4.95
N GLY A 246 -3.89 -11.24 -5.71
CA GLY A 246 -4.83 -12.25 -5.26
C GLY A 246 -4.34 -13.01 -4.03
N LEU A 247 -3.07 -13.45 -4.02
CA LEU A 247 -2.50 -14.15 -2.88
C LEU A 247 -2.42 -13.25 -1.63
N ALA A 248 -2.01 -11.98 -1.79
CA ALA A 248 -1.96 -11.05 -0.67
C ALA A 248 -3.35 -10.84 -0.04
N ALA A 249 -4.38 -10.62 -0.85
CA ALA A 249 -5.75 -10.50 -0.39
C ALA A 249 -6.28 -11.79 0.25
N ALA A 250 -5.96 -12.96 -0.33
CA ALA A 250 -6.39 -14.25 0.20
C ALA A 250 -5.84 -14.50 1.61
N VAL A 251 -4.57 -14.14 1.88
CA VAL A 251 -3.95 -14.24 3.21
C VAL A 251 -4.75 -13.44 4.24
N THR A 252 -5.08 -12.18 3.93
CA THR A 252 -5.88 -11.34 4.83
C THR A 252 -7.30 -11.87 5.06
N VAL A 253 -7.93 -12.44 4.04
CA VAL A 253 -9.27 -13.05 4.18
C VAL A 253 -9.21 -14.29 5.07
N VAL A 254 -8.19 -15.14 4.93
CA VAL A 254 -7.96 -16.29 5.83
C VAL A 254 -7.85 -15.80 7.27
N THR A 255 -7.06 -14.77 7.53
CA THR A 255 -6.93 -14.20 8.87
C THR A 255 -8.25 -13.62 9.39
N ALA A 256 -9.03 -12.95 8.53
CA ALA A 256 -10.34 -12.42 8.88
C ALA A 256 -11.34 -13.53 9.24
N VAL A 257 -11.37 -14.65 8.48
CA VAL A 257 -12.23 -15.80 8.79
C VAL A 257 -11.84 -16.44 10.11
N ILE A 258 -10.53 -16.68 10.33
CA ILE A 258 -10.04 -17.25 11.59
C ILE A 258 -10.42 -16.36 12.76
N GLY A 259 -10.18 -15.04 12.63
CA GLY A 259 -10.53 -14.07 13.67
C GLY A 259 -12.04 -13.97 13.91
N ALA A 260 -12.85 -13.98 12.85
CA ALA A 260 -14.31 -13.99 12.99
C ALA A 260 -14.81 -15.25 13.73
N LEU A 261 -14.20 -16.42 13.52
CA LEU A 261 -14.62 -17.66 14.16
C LEU A 261 -14.05 -17.85 15.58
N THR A 262 -13.06 -17.05 15.98
CA THR A 262 -12.37 -17.20 17.28
C THR A 262 -12.54 -15.97 18.16
N LEU A 263 -12.05 -14.82 17.69
CA LEU A 263 -12.00 -13.56 18.41
C LEU A 263 -13.42 -13.00 18.65
N VAL A 264 -14.28 -13.03 17.64
CA VAL A 264 -15.64 -12.46 17.75
C VAL A 264 -16.49 -13.21 18.78
N PRO A 265 -16.63 -14.56 18.74
CA PRO A 265 -17.35 -15.30 19.78
C PRO A 265 -16.77 -15.11 21.18
N ALA A 266 -15.44 -15.05 21.30
CA ALA A 266 -14.79 -14.84 22.58
C ALA A 266 -15.15 -13.48 23.20
N ILE A 267 -15.10 -12.41 22.40
CA ILE A 267 -15.47 -11.07 22.86
C ILE A 267 -16.96 -10.98 23.16
N LEU A 268 -17.82 -11.58 22.34
CA LEU A 268 -19.27 -11.63 22.58
C LEU A 268 -19.62 -12.35 23.89
N GLY A 269 -18.95 -13.48 24.16
CA GLY A 269 -19.11 -14.20 25.43
C GLY A 269 -18.68 -13.37 26.65
N LEU A 270 -17.65 -12.53 26.50
CA LEU A 270 -17.15 -11.66 27.58
C LEU A 270 -18.05 -10.42 27.83
N ILE A 271 -18.51 -9.74 26.78
CA ILE A 271 -19.40 -8.57 26.89
C ILE A 271 -20.77 -8.99 27.43
N GLY A 272 -21.23 -10.16 27.00
CA GLY A 272 -22.50 -10.74 27.36
C GLY A 272 -23.69 -9.83 27.04
N ARG A 273 -24.65 -9.72 27.97
CA ARG A 273 -25.89 -8.92 27.79
C ARG A 273 -25.65 -7.41 27.67
N HIS A 274 -24.43 -6.93 27.88
CA HIS A 274 -24.12 -5.49 27.82
C HIS A 274 -24.09 -4.94 26.40
N ILE A 275 -24.16 -5.80 25.38
CA ILE A 275 -24.09 -5.39 23.97
C ILE A 275 -25.20 -4.41 23.56
N ASP A 276 -26.34 -4.41 24.28
CA ASP A 276 -27.49 -3.52 24.04
C ASP A 276 -27.63 -2.40 25.08
N ARG A 277 -26.64 -2.24 25.98
CA ARG A 277 -26.83 -1.45 27.21
C ARG A 277 -26.54 0.05 27.08
N VAL A 278 -26.13 0.53 25.90
CA VAL A 278 -25.86 1.96 25.67
C VAL A 278 -26.99 2.53 24.83
N HIS A 279 -27.98 3.11 25.52
CA HIS A 279 -28.95 4.07 24.97
C HIS A 279 -28.44 5.48 25.19
#